data_AF-A0A399R8E0-F1
#
_entry.id   AF-A0A399R8E0-F1
#
_cell.length_a   1.000
_cell.length_b   1.000
_cell.length_c   1.000
_cell.angle_alpha   90.00
_cell.angle_beta   90.00
_cell.angle_gamma   90.00
#
_symmetry.space_group_name_H-M   'P 1'
#
loop_
_entity.id
_entity.type
_entity.pdbx_description
1 polymer ?
#
loop_
_entity_poly.entity_id
_entity_poly.type
_entity_poly.pdbx_seq_one_letter_code
_entity_poly.pdbx_strand_id
1 'polypeptide(L)'
;MTYEWTLYLCLFLALWSAVIGGVFSAFSEFIMAALLRAEPAGGIESMQQINKTVIRTQFVAGILLIAPASILFALYSLTVFEGAALAALIAAPLVYVPSVFLMTIIGNVPMNNRLDRLDHTSPDAQAYWARYGRDWTRLNHVRTLGSVATAVVYMASAVLLLTSGQV
;
A
#
# COMPACT_ATOMS: atom_id res chain seq x y z
N MET A 1 -3.99 8.02 -30.66
CA MET A 1 -4.76 6.78 -30.97
C MET A 1 -4.04 5.49 -30.54
N THR A 2 -2.75 5.25 -30.82
CA THR A 2 -2.12 3.93 -30.54
C THR A 2 -1.81 3.63 -29.07
N TYR A 3 -1.75 4.63 -28.19
CA TYR A 3 -1.32 4.47 -26.79
C TYR A 3 -2.35 4.92 -25.74
N GLU A 4 -3.61 5.18 -26.12
CA GLU A 4 -4.66 5.66 -25.19
C GLU A 4 -4.88 4.74 -23.99
N TRP A 5 -4.65 3.44 -24.16
CA TRP A 5 -4.71 2.48 -23.07
C TRP A 5 -3.72 2.78 -21.93
N THR A 6 -2.57 3.42 -22.21
CA THR A 6 -1.57 3.78 -21.20
C THR A 6 -2.06 4.90 -20.29
N LEU A 7 -2.85 5.83 -20.84
CA LEU A 7 -3.54 6.87 -20.06
C LEU A 7 -4.55 6.23 -19.11
N TYR A 8 -5.41 5.35 -19.62
CA TYR A 8 -6.40 4.65 -18.80
C TYR A 8 -5.73 3.78 -17.72
N LEU A 9 -4.60 3.14 -18.03
CA LEU A 9 -3.82 2.38 -17.06
C LEU A 9 -3.23 3.28 -15.96
N CYS A 10 -2.68 4.45 -16.31
CA CYS A 10 -2.22 5.43 -15.32
C CYS A 10 -3.36 5.83 -14.37
N LEU A 11 -4.52 6.18 -14.92
CA LEU A 11 -5.68 6.59 -14.12
C LEU A 11 -6.19 5.45 -13.23
N PHE A 12 -6.22 4.21 -13.74
CA PHE A 12 -6.58 3.03 -12.96
C PHE A 12 -5.61 2.79 -11.80
N LEU A 13 -4.31 2.79 -12.06
CA LEU A 13 -3.28 2.60 -11.03
C LEU A 13 -3.28 3.75 -10.01
N ALA A 14 -3.53 4.99 -10.46
CA ALA A 14 -3.68 6.14 -9.58
C ALA A 14 -4.86 5.96 -8.62
N LEU A 15 -6.04 5.67 -9.16
CA LEU A 15 -7.26 5.49 -8.37
C LEU A 15 -7.10 4.34 -7.37
N TRP A 16 -6.57 3.20 -7.83
CA TRP A 16 -6.40 2.03 -6.95
C TRP A 16 -5.37 2.30 -5.86
N SER A 17 -4.25 2.96 -6.18
CA SER A 17 -3.26 3.37 -5.18
C SER A 17 -3.83 4.35 -4.16
N ALA A 18 -4.74 5.25 -4.56
CA ALA A 18 -5.43 6.16 -3.66
C ALA A 18 -6.39 5.41 -2.73
N VAL A 19 -7.17 4.45 -3.25
CA VAL A 19 -8.06 3.60 -2.44
C VAL A 19 -7.27 2.81 -1.40
N ILE A 20 -6.18 2.16 -1.81
CA ILE A 20 -5.28 1.43 -0.91
C ILE A 20 -4.67 2.37 0.15
N GLY A 21 -4.22 3.56 -0.27
CA GLY A 21 -3.72 4.60 0.63
C GLY A 21 -4.74 5.03 1.67
N GLY A 22 -6.01 5.21 1.28
CA GLY A 22 -7.10 5.55 2.18
C GLY A 22 -7.35 4.47 3.24
N VAL A 23 -7.30 3.19 2.87
CA VAL A 23 -7.42 2.08 3.83
C VAL A 23 -6.24 2.09 4.81
N PHE A 24 -5.01 2.27 4.33
CA PHE A 24 -3.86 2.42 5.23
C PHE A 24 -4.00 3.63 6.17
N SER A 25 -4.49 4.78 5.68
CA SER A 25 -4.72 5.97 6.52
C SER A 25 -5.74 5.68 7.61
N ALA A 26 -6.89 5.09 7.27
CA ALA A 26 -7.91 4.69 8.22
C ALA A 26 -7.36 3.78 9.33
N PHE A 27 -6.53 2.80 8.93
CA PHE A 27 -5.86 1.93 9.89
C PHE A 27 -4.96 2.69 10.85
N SER A 28 -4.19 3.65 10.35
CA SER A 28 -3.24 4.41 11.16
C SER A 28 -3.92 5.42 12.08
N GLU A 29 -4.95 6.12 11.59
CA GLU A 29 -5.54 7.27 12.28
C GLU A 29 -6.50 6.85 13.39
N PHE A 30 -7.42 5.93 13.11
CA PHE A 30 -8.51 5.65 14.03
C PHE A 30 -8.72 4.16 14.34
N ILE A 31 -8.44 3.22 13.44
CA ILE A 31 -8.64 1.80 13.74
C ILE A 31 -7.63 1.33 14.78
N MET A 32 -6.32 1.53 14.56
CA MET A 32 -5.31 1.13 15.54
C MET A 32 -5.48 1.91 16.86
N ALA A 33 -5.84 3.19 16.79
CA ALA A 33 -6.12 3.99 17.98
C ALA A 33 -7.31 3.44 18.80
N ALA A 34 -8.37 2.97 18.15
CA ALA A 34 -9.50 2.34 18.81
C ALA A 34 -9.11 0.98 19.41
N LEU A 35 -8.43 0.12 18.65
CA LEU A 35 -7.98 -1.20 19.10
C LEU A 35 -7.01 -1.11 20.30
N LEU A 36 -6.16 -0.09 20.35
CA LEU A 36 -5.22 0.13 21.45
C LEU A 36 -5.88 0.71 22.71
N ARG A 37 -7.05 1.35 22.58
CA ARG A 37 -7.85 1.88 23.71
C ARG A 37 -8.81 0.85 24.30
N ALA A 38 -9.17 -0.17 23.52
CA ALA A 38 -9.96 -1.28 24.00
C ALA A 38 -9.19 -2.07 25.08
N GLU A 39 -9.91 -2.97 25.77
CA GLU A 39 -9.24 -3.97 26.61
C GLU A 39 -8.20 -4.73 25.77
N PRO A 40 -6.95 -4.92 26.24
CA PRO A 40 -5.89 -5.52 25.44
C PRO A 40 -6.27 -6.85 24.78
N ALA A 41 -6.95 -7.73 25.52
CA ALA A 41 -7.41 -9.02 25.00
C ALA A 41 -8.35 -8.84 23.79
N GLY A 42 -9.35 -7.97 23.90
CA GLY A 42 -10.29 -7.69 22.82
C GLY A 42 -9.66 -6.96 21.63
N GLY A 43 -8.72 -6.05 21.87
CA GLY A 43 -7.97 -5.36 20.81
C GLY A 43 -7.08 -6.32 20.00
N ILE A 44 -6.37 -7.22 20.70
CA ILE A 44 -5.53 -8.24 20.09
C ILE A 44 -6.39 -9.23 19.29
N GLU A 45 -7.44 -9.78 19.89
CA GLU A 45 -8.34 -10.72 19.22
C GLU A 45 -8.93 -10.10 17.94
N SER A 46 -9.43 -8.87 18.04
CA SER A 46 -9.99 -8.14 16.89
C SER A 46 -8.96 -7.97 15.78
N MET A 47 -7.71 -7.59 16.12
CA MET A 47 -6.65 -7.45 15.13
C MET A 47 -6.28 -8.80 14.49
N GLN A 48 -6.24 -9.88 15.25
CA GLN A 48 -6.02 -11.23 14.72
C GLN A 48 -7.13 -11.64 13.73
N GLN A 49 -8.40 -11.32 14.02
CA GLN A 49 -9.50 -11.60 13.10
C GLN A 49 -9.45 -10.73 11.84
N ILE A 50 -9.04 -9.46 11.97
CA ILE A 50 -8.78 -8.57 10.82
C ILE A 50 -7.67 -9.15 9.94
N ASN A 51 -6.55 -9.59 10.54
CA ASN A 51 -5.41 -10.18 9.81
C ASN A 51 -5.82 -11.41 9.00
N LYS A 52 -6.70 -12.26 9.54
CA LYS A 52 -7.22 -13.45 8.83
C LYS A 52 -8.18 -13.08 7.72
N THR A 53 -9.11 -12.16 7.98
CA THR A 53 -10.16 -11.77 7.04
C THR A 53 -9.59 -10.99 5.85
N VAL A 54 -8.61 -10.13 6.07
CA VAL A 54 -8.09 -9.21 5.05
C VAL A 54 -7.39 -9.93 3.88
N ILE A 55 -6.86 -11.14 4.09
CA ILE A 55 -6.09 -11.90 3.08
C ILE A 55 -6.87 -12.12 1.78
N ARG A 56 -8.19 -12.30 1.85
CA ARG A 56 -9.06 -12.59 0.70
C ARG A 56 -9.80 -11.35 0.18
N THR A 57 -9.28 -10.16 0.45
CA THR A 57 -9.92 -8.91 0.05
C THR A 57 -9.25 -8.27 -1.17
N GLN A 58 -10.01 -7.44 -1.88
CA GLN A 58 -9.50 -6.61 -2.98
C GLN A 58 -8.33 -5.69 -2.55
N PHE A 59 -8.24 -5.34 -1.26
CA PHE A 59 -7.16 -4.55 -0.70
C PHE A 59 -5.81 -5.28 -0.77
N VAL A 60 -5.74 -6.55 -0.33
CA VAL A 60 -4.51 -7.35 -0.43
C VAL A 60 -4.16 -7.63 -1.88
N ALA A 61 -5.16 -7.92 -2.72
CA ALA A 61 -4.94 -8.07 -4.16
C ALA A 61 -4.32 -6.80 -4.77
N GLY A 62 -4.84 -5.62 -4.42
CA GLY A 62 -4.28 -4.33 -4.85
C GLY A 62 -2.84 -4.12 -4.39
N ILE A 63 -2.55 -4.40 -3.11
CA ILE A 63 -1.19 -4.28 -2.57
C ILE A 63 -0.18 -5.08 -3.40
N LEU A 64 -0.54 -6.33 -3.70
CA LEU A 64 0.34 -7.28 -4.39
C LEU A 64 0.42 -7.05 -5.89
N LEU A 65 -0.67 -6.65 -6.56
CA LEU A 65 -0.72 -6.55 -8.01
C LEU A 65 -0.22 -5.20 -8.55
N ILE A 66 -0.34 -4.10 -7.80
CA ILE A 66 0.17 -2.80 -8.25
C ILE A 66 1.70 -2.86 -8.45
N ALA A 67 2.45 -3.56 -7.60
CA ALA A 67 3.91 -3.64 -7.73
C ALA A 67 4.38 -4.24 -9.07
N PRO A 68 4.01 -5.48 -9.46
CA PRO A 68 4.39 -6.03 -10.75
C PRO A 68 3.77 -5.25 -11.93
N ALA A 69 2.52 -4.77 -11.81
CA ALA A 69 1.92 -3.94 -12.86
C ALA A 69 2.73 -2.66 -13.11
N SER A 70 3.18 -1.99 -12.03
CA SER A 70 3.98 -0.77 -12.10
C SER A 70 5.36 -1.03 -12.72
N ILE A 71 6.01 -2.13 -12.34
CA ILE A 71 7.32 -2.54 -12.88
C ILE A 71 7.20 -2.84 -14.38
N LEU A 72 6.24 -3.68 -14.77
CA LEU A 72 6.04 -4.05 -16.18
C LEU A 72 5.66 -2.83 -17.02
N PHE A 73 4.85 -1.92 -16.47
CA PHE A 73 4.46 -0.70 -17.18
C PHE A 73 5.66 0.24 -17.36
N ALA A 74 6.52 0.40 -16.35
CA ALA A 74 7.76 1.17 -16.49
C ALA A 74 8.70 0.55 -17.54
N LEU A 75 8.86 -0.78 -17.55
CA LEU A 75 9.67 -1.48 -18.55
C LEU A 75 9.13 -1.31 -19.98
N TYR A 76 7.82 -1.41 -20.16
CA TYR A 76 7.16 -1.12 -21.44
C TYR A 76 7.39 0.34 -21.86
N SER A 77 7.29 1.27 -20.91
CA SER A 77 7.43 2.70 -21.19
C SER A 77 8.80 3.05 -21.74
N LEU A 78 9.86 2.34 -21.34
CA LEU A 78 11.23 2.51 -21.88
C LEU A 78 11.32 2.29 -23.39
N THR A 79 10.37 1.56 -23.99
CA THR A 79 10.39 1.28 -25.43
C THR A 79 9.46 2.19 -26.24
N VAL A 80 8.67 3.03 -25.58
CA VAL A 80 7.55 3.75 -26.21
C VAL A 80 7.56 5.25 -25.93
N PHE A 81 7.95 5.64 -24.72
CA PHE A 81 7.86 7.02 -24.25
C PHE A 81 9.24 7.60 -23.96
N GLU A 82 9.32 8.93 -23.94
CA GLU A 82 10.54 9.65 -23.65
C GLU A 82 10.28 10.90 -22.80
N GLY A 83 11.38 11.54 -22.35
CA GLY A 83 11.34 12.78 -21.58
C GLY A 83 10.65 12.63 -20.22
N ALA A 84 9.90 13.67 -19.83
CA ALA A 84 9.29 13.77 -18.51
C ALA A 84 8.23 12.68 -18.25
N ALA A 85 7.46 12.29 -19.27
CA ALA A 85 6.45 11.24 -19.13
C ALA A 85 7.09 9.88 -18.77
N LEU A 86 8.16 9.51 -19.48
CA LEU A 86 8.93 8.31 -19.16
C LEU A 86 9.50 8.36 -17.73
N ALA A 87 10.12 9.48 -17.36
CA ALA A 87 10.70 9.64 -16.03
C ALA A 87 9.66 9.47 -14.91
N ALA A 88 8.46 10.02 -15.08
CA ALA A 88 7.36 9.87 -14.12
C ALA A 88 6.84 8.42 -14.05
N LEU A 89 6.71 7.74 -15.19
CA LEU A 89 6.30 6.33 -15.24
C LEU A 89 7.29 5.39 -14.55
N ILE A 90 8.60 5.68 -14.64
CA ILE A 90 9.65 4.95 -13.91
C ILE A 90 9.64 5.28 -12.41
N ALA A 91 9.33 6.53 -12.05
CA ALA A 91 9.29 6.94 -10.64
C ALA A 91 8.20 6.20 -9.84
N ALA A 92 7.07 5.85 -10.46
CA ALA A 92 5.95 5.19 -9.77
C ALA A 92 6.34 3.86 -9.07
N PRO A 93 6.92 2.85 -9.75
CA PRO A 93 7.38 1.64 -9.07
C PRO A 93 8.52 1.90 -8.07
N LEU A 94 9.40 2.87 -8.33
CA LEU A 94 10.47 3.24 -7.39
C LEU A 94 9.93 3.81 -6.07
N VAL A 95 8.74 4.40 -6.08
CA VAL A 95 8.02 4.80 -4.87
C VAL A 95 7.27 3.62 -4.28
N TYR A 96 6.40 2.98 -5.06
CA TYR A 96 5.46 1.98 -4.55
C TYR A 96 6.13 0.74 -3.97
N VAL A 97 7.14 0.20 -4.67
CA VAL A 97 7.79 -1.05 -4.29
C VAL A 97 8.44 -0.97 -2.91
N PRO A 98 9.36 -0.03 -2.62
CA PRO A 98 9.98 0.03 -1.30
C PRO A 98 9.00 0.47 -0.21
N SER A 99 8.13 1.44 -0.48
CA SER A 99 7.29 2.06 0.55
C SER A 99 6.05 1.24 0.92
N VAL A 100 5.46 0.51 -0.04
CA VAL A 100 4.22 -0.25 0.17
C VAL A 100 4.48 -1.75 0.14
N PHE A 101 5.02 -2.26 -0.96
CA PHE A 101 5.14 -3.70 -1.19
C PHE A 101 6.15 -4.35 -0.24
N LEU A 102 7.39 -3.83 -0.21
CA LEU A 102 8.44 -4.34 0.68
C LEU A 102 8.04 -4.13 2.14
N MET A 103 7.67 -2.91 2.55
CA MET A 103 7.21 -2.65 3.93
C MET A 103 6.10 -3.60 4.39
N THR A 104 5.20 -4.01 3.48
CA THR A 104 4.18 -5.02 3.80
C THR A 104 4.80 -6.38 4.07
N ILE A 105 5.62 -6.91 3.14
CA ILE A 105 6.12 -8.30 3.21
C ILE A 105 7.22 -8.47 4.27
N ILE A 106 8.11 -7.49 4.43
CA ILE A 106 9.24 -7.57 5.38
C ILE A 106 8.94 -6.92 6.73
N GLY A 107 7.88 -6.11 6.84
CA GLY A 107 7.51 -5.39 8.06
C GLY A 107 6.19 -5.86 8.66
N ASN A 108 5.07 -5.35 8.13
CA ASN A 108 3.75 -5.56 8.74
C ASN A 108 3.30 -7.02 8.75
N VAL A 109 3.53 -7.79 7.69
CA VAL A 109 3.12 -9.22 7.62
C VAL A 109 3.84 -10.08 8.68
N PRO A 110 5.18 -10.01 8.86
CA PRO A 110 5.86 -10.69 9.95
C PRO A 110 5.31 -10.32 11.33
N MET A 111 4.98 -9.05 11.56
CA MET A 111 4.40 -8.60 12.82
C MET A 111 3.01 -9.20 13.07
N ASN A 112 2.17 -9.26 12.02
CA ASN A 112 0.85 -9.88 12.05
C ASN A 112 0.95 -11.37 12.36
N ASN A 113 1.82 -12.08 11.64
CA ASN A 113 2.06 -13.50 11.85
C ASN A 113 2.56 -13.82 13.26
N ARG A 114 3.33 -12.92 13.88
CA ARG A 114 3.73 -13.06 15.28
C ARG A 114 2.56 -12.84 16.23
N LEU A 115 1.74 -11.81 16.01
CA LEU A 115 0.57 -11.53 16.84
C LEU A 115 -0.42 -12.69 16.80
N ASP A 116 -0.66 -13.26 15.61
CA ASP A 116 -1.63 -14.34 15.37
C ASP A 116 -1.28 -15.66 16.08
N ARG A 117 -0.03 -15.84 16.53
CA ARG A 117 0.44 -17.03 17.25
C ARG A 117 0.31 -16.93 18.76
N LEU A 118 0.01 -15.75 19.29
CA LEU A 118 -0.10 -15.53 20.73
C LEU A 118 -1.55 -15.74 21.17
N ASP A 119 -1.74 -16.34 22.35
CA ASP A 119 -3.02 -16.31 23.04
C ASP A 119 -3.32 -14.86 23.46
N HIS A 120 -4.41 -14.30 22.97
CA HIS A 120 -4.80 -12.91 23.18
C HIS A 120 -4.99 -12.54 24.66
N THR A 121 -5.21 -13.53 25.54
CA THR A 121 -5.33 -13.32 27.00
C THR A 121 -4.00 -13.39 27.75
N SER A 122 -2.92 -13.88 27.10
CA SER A 122 -1.64 -14.10 27.75
C SER A 122 -0.87 -12.81 28.07
N PRO A 123 -0.06 -12.78 29.14
CA PRO A 123 0.82 -11.65 29.45
C PRO A 123 1.79 -11.30 28.31
N ASP A 124 2.30 -12.31 27.59
CA ASP A 124 3.21 -12.12 26.45
C ASP A 124 2.53 -11.37 25.29
N ALA A 125 1.25 -11.67 25.02
CA ALA A 125 0.47 -10.97 24.01
C ALA A 125 0.26 -9.50 24.39
N GLN A 126 -0.05 -9.22 25.65
CA GLN A 126 -0.21 -7.85 26.15
C GLN A 126 1.11 -7.05 26.04
N ALA A 127 2.23 -7.66 26.42
CA ALA A 127 3.55 -7.03 26.29
C ALA A 127 3.91 -6.74 24.82
N TYR A 128 3.63 -7.68 23.92
CA TYR A 128 3.85 -7.49 22.48
C TYR A 128 2.90 -6.45 21.89
N TRP A 129 1.64 -6.38 22.33
CA TRP A 129 0.61 -5.49 21.79
C TRP A 129 1.00 -4.01 21.87
N ALA A 130 1.59 -3.56 22.99
CA ALA A 130 2.05 -2.19 23.14
C ALA A 130 3.15 -1.82 22.12
N ARG A 131 4.05 -2.76 21.81
CA ARG A 131 5.08 -2.58 20.77
C ARG A 131 4.47 -2.67 19.37
N TYR A 132 3.64 -3.68 19.14
CA TYR A 132 2.93 -3.90 17.89
C TYR A 132 2.17 -2.64 17.48
N GLY A 133 1.36 -2.07 18.37
CA GLY A 133 0.59 -0.86 18.10
C GLY A 133 1.43 0.31 17.59
N ARG A 134 2.60 0.56 18.18
CA ARG A 134 3.49 1.66 17.75
C ARG A 134 4.20 1.34 16.45
N ASP A 135 4.89 0.19 16.39
CA ASP A 135 5.77 -0.16 15.29
C ASP A 135 4.96 -0.45 14.02
N TRP A 136 3.84 -1.16 14.15
CA TRP A 136 2.96 -1.50 13.04
C TRP A 136 2.33 -0.25 12.43
N THR A 137 1.87 0.67 13.27
CA THR A 137 1.25 1.95 12.83
C THR A 137 2.27 2.85 12.15
N ARG A 138 3.51 2.93 12.65
CA ARG A 138 4.60 3.68 11.98
C ARG A 138 4.88 3.14 10.58
N LEU A 139 5.02 1.83 10.44
CA LEU A 139 5.18 1.21 9.11
C LEU A 139 3.95 1.47 8.23
N ASN A 140 2.76 1.45 8.81
CA ASN A 140 1.52 1.71 8.09
C ASN A 140 1.40 3.17 7.59
N HIS A 141 1.93 4.15 8.32
CA HIS A 141 2.06 5.52 7.82
C HIS A 141 2.99 5.60 6.61
N VAL A 142 4.12 4.90 6.61
CA VAL A 142 5.02 4.84 5.45
C VAL A 142 4.28 4.27 4.23
N ARG A 143 3.51 3.19 4.42
CA ARG A 143 2.67 2.61 3.35
C ARG A 143 1.59 3.57 2.88
N THR A 144 0.97 4.32 3.79
CA THR A 144 -0.03 5.35 3.46
C THR A 144 0.57 6.41 2.53
N LEU A 145 1.67 7.03 2.98
CA LEU A 145 2.35 8.07 2.22
C LEU A 145 2.88 7.54 0.88
N GLY A 146 3.45 6.35 0.88
CA GLY A 146 3.93 5.67 -0.33
C GLY A 146 2.84 5.41 -1.36
N SER A 147 1.67 4.93 -0.91
CA SER A 147 0.53 4.64 -1.78
C SER A 147 -0.09 5.93 -2.35
N VAL A 148 -0.25 6.97 -1.52
CA VAL A 148 -0.74 8.29 -1.97
C VAL A 148 0.24 8.95 -2.94
N ALA A 149 1.55 8.91 -2.64
CA ALA A 149 2.57 9.44 -3.54
C ALA A 149 2.57 8.70 -4.88
N THR A 150 2.43 7.37 -4.87
CA THR A 150 2.28 6.57 -6.10
C THR A 150 1.06 7.00 -6.91
N ALA A 151 -0.07 7.26 -6.24
CA ALA A 151 -1.27 7.76 -6.91
C ALA A 151 -1.02 9.12 -7.59
N VAL A 152 -0.35 10.04 -6.89
CA VAL A 152 0.03 11.36 -7.43
C VAL A 152 0.97 11.23 -8.62
N VAL A 153 1.96 10.35 -8.54
CA VAL A 153 2.89 10.11 -9.66
C VAL A 153 2.13 9.60 -10.88
N TYR A 154 1.20 8.65 -10.74
CA TYR A 154 0.41 8.17 -11.87
C TYR A 154 -0.56 9.22 -12.45
N MET A 155 -1.16 10.07 -11.60
CA MET A 155 -1.95 11.22 -12.08
C MET A 155 -1.08 12.20 -12.87
N ALA A 156 0.13 12.49 -12.39
CA ALA A 156 1.08 13.33 -13.11
C ALA A 156 1.54 12.70 -14.44
N SER A 157 1.83 11.40 -14.45
CA SER A 157 2.17 10.65 -15.67
C SER A 157 1.06 10.74 -16.72
N ALA A 158 -0.21 10.60 -16.32
CA ALA A 158 -1.37 10.76 -17.21
C ALA A 158 -1.41 12.17 -17.84
N VAL A 159 -1.20 13.22 -17.05
CA VAL A 159 -1.15 14.60 -17.54
C VAL A 159 0.05 14.83 -18.47
N LEU A 160 1.22 14.29 -18.13
CA LEU A 160 2.43 14.44 -18.94
C LEU A 160 2.30 13.73 -20.30
N LEU A 161 1.69 12.54 -20.32
CA LEU A 161 1.40 11.81 -21.55
C LEU A 161 0.52 12.62 -22.50
N LEU A 162 -0.56 13.23 -21.98
CA LEU A 162 -1.46 14.09 -22.75
C LEU A 162 -0.77 15.38 -23.24
N THR A 163 -0.10 16.10 -22.33
CA THR A 163 0.48 17.42 -22.63
C THR A 163 1.71 17.34 -23.53
N SER A 164 2.41 16.19 -23.56
CA SER A 164 3.51 15.94 -24.49
C SER A 164 3.07 15.34 -25.83
N GLY A 165 1.77 15.11 -26.04
CA GLY A 165 1.23 14.54 -27.27
C GLY A 165 1.69 13.09 -27.52
N GLN A 166 2.15 12.39 -26.48
CA GLN A 166 2.58 10.99 -26.56
C GLN A 166 1.39 10.02 -26.52
N VAL A 167 0.18 10.53 -26.24
CA VAL A 167 -1.08 9.77 -26.25
C VAL A 167 -2.20 10.59 -26.89
#